data_AF-A0A9D8FWG3-F1
#
_entry.id   AF-A0A9D8FWG3-F1
#
_cell.length_a   1.000
_cell.length_b   1.000
_cell.length_c   1.000
_cell.angle_alpha   90.00
_cell.angle_beta   90.00
_cell.angle_gamma   90.00
#
_symmetry.space_group_name_H-M   'P 1'
#
loop_
_entity.id
_entity.type
_entity.pdbx_description
1 polymer ?
#
loop_
_entity_poly.entity_id
_entity_poly.type
_entity_poly.pdbx_seq_one_letter_code
_entity_poly.pdbx_strand_id
1 'polypeptide(L)'
;MARDALTATAEALGLRHISLVSGAGHDAQSLAEVCPAGMVFVPSAEGASHSRREFTRWDDCVSGADVLLQAALRMAIRVAT
;
A
#
# COMPACT_ATOMS: atom_id res chain seq x y z
N MET A 1 -7.81 10.60 3.08
CA MET A 1 -8.68 9.45 3.44
C MET A 1 -8.00 8.11 3.22
N ALA A 2 -7.78 7.66 1.97
CA ALA A 2 -7.17 6.34 1.71
C ALA A 2 -5.73 6.25 2.23
N ARG A 3 -4.87 7.21 1.88
CA ARG A 3 -3.50 7.27 2.42
C ARG A 3 -3.46 7.32 3.94
N ASP A 4 -4.29 8.14 4.56
CA ASP A 4 -4.30 8.26 6.03
C ASP A 4 -4.74 6.95 6.71
N ALA A 5 -5.69 6.22 6.10
CA ALA A 5 -6.06 4.88 6.56
C ALA A 5 -4.91 3.88 6.43
N LEU A 6 -4.13 3.95 5.34
CA LEU A 6 -2.94 3.12 5.15
C LEU A 6 -1.86 3.46 6.20
N THR A 7 -1.55 4.73 6.40
CA THR A 7 -0.58 5.22 7.40
C THR A 7 -0.97 4.79 8.81
N ALA A 8 -2.20 5.05 9.24
CA ALA A 8 -2.69 4.67 10.57
C ALA A 8 -2.71 3.14 10.76
N THR A 9 -2.88 2.37 9.69
CA THR A 9 -2.82 0.90 9.74
C THR A 9 -1.38 0.42 9.90
N ALA A 10 -0.44 0.97 9.12
CA ALA A 10 0.98 0.64 9.26
C ALA A 10 1.51 0.97 10.67
N GLU A 11 1.11 2.12 11.24
CA GLU A 11 1.42 2.50 12.61
C GLU A 11 0.84 1.52 13.64
N ALA A 12 -0.43 1.13 13.49
CA ALA A 12 -1.07 0.18 14.38
C ALA A 12 -0.44 -1.22 14.34
N LEU A 13 0.17 -1.59 13.21
CA LEU A 13 0.94 -2.83 13.05
C LEU A 13 2.39 -2.71 13.51
N GLY A 14 2.83 -1.54 13.96
CA GLY A 14 4.21 -1.31 14.38
C GLY A 14 5.22 -1.35 13.23
N LEU A 15 4.76 -1.15 11.98
CA LEU A 15 5.61 -1.21 10.80
C LEU A 15 6.29 0.14 10.55
N ARG A 16 7.60 0.10 10.29
CA ARG A 16 8.32 1.27 9.79
C ARG A 16 7.85 1.56 8.36
N HIS A 17 7.52 2.81 8.09
CA HIS A 17 7.02 3.24 6.79
C HIS A 17 7.46 4.68 6.50
N ILE A 18 7.37 5.07 5.23
CA ILE A 18 7.61 6.43 4.75
C ILE A 18 6.56 6.79 3.71
N SER A 19 6.34 8.09 3.50
CA SER A 19 5.53 8.56 2.36
C SER A 19 6.39 8.64 1.11
N LEU A 20 5.87 8.11 0.00
CA LEU A 20 6.56 8.07 -1.29
C LEU A 20 5.62 8.54 -2.41
N VAL A 21 6.21 9.13 -3.44
CA VAL A 21 5.56 9.35 -4.73
C VAL A 21 5.95 8.20 -5.64
N SER A 22 4.99 7.55 -6.31
CA SER A 22 5.33 6.53 -7.30
C SER A 22 5.84 7.17 -8.58
N GLY A 23 7.00 6.74 -9.05
CA GLY A 23 7.51 7.09 -10.38
C GLY A 23 6.92 6.23 -11.51
N ALA A 24 6.24 5.13 -11.18
CA ALA A 24 5.63 4.21 -12.15
C ALA A 24 4.13 4.49 -12.35
N GLY A 25 3.62 4.11 -13.52
CA GLY A 25 2.18 4.11 -13.83
C GLY A 25 1.44 3.01 -13.07
N HIS A 26 0.29 3.34 -12.48
CA HIS A 26 -0.61 2.36 -11.84
C HIS A 26 -2.07 2.74 -12.09
N ASP A 27 -2.96 1.75 -12.15
CA ASP A 27 -4.41 1.96 -12.30
C ASP A 27 -4.99 2.84 -11.18
N ALA A 28 -4.38 2.79 -10.00
CA ALA A 28 -4.73 3.64 -8.87
C ALA A 28 -4.68 5.15 -9.20
N GLN A 29 -3.88 5.57 -10.19
CA GLN A 29 -3.84 6.96 -10.66
C GLN A 29 -5.14 7.34 -11.34
N SER A 30 -5.65 6.50 -12.25
CA SER A 30 -6.94 6.72 -12.90
C SER A 30 -8.10 6.58 -11.90
N LEU A 31 -8.03 5.62 -10.98
CA LEU A 31 -9.05 5.47 -9.94
C LEU A 31 -9.13 6.68 -9.00
N ALA A 32 -8.00 7.36 -8.74
CA ALA A 32 -7.96 8.54 -7.89
C ALA A 32 -8.81 9.71 -8.43
N GLU A 33 -9.15 9.72 -9.72
CA GLU A 33 -10.02 10.74 -10.33
C GLU A 33 -11.50 10.55 -9.97
N VAL A 34 -11.91 9.33 -9.62
CA VAL A 34 -13.33 8.97 -9.43
C VAL A 34 -13.65 8.43 -8.03
N CYS A 35 -12.66 8.03 -7.24
CA CYS A 35 -12.85 7.62 -5.86
C CYS A 35 -11.58 7.84 -5.00
N PRO A 36 -11.70 7.81 -3.65
CA PRO A 36 -10.53 7.82 -2.78
C PRO A 36 -9.63 6.60 -3.03
N ALA A 37 -8.47 6.82 -3.64
CA ALA A 37 -7.48 5.77 -3.92
C ALA A 37 -6.16 6.00 -3.16
N GLY A 38 -5.44 4.91 -2.89
CA GLY A 38 -4.13 4.90 -2.24
C GLY A 38 -3.38 3.61 -2.57
N MET A 39 -2.06 3.62 -2.40
CA MET A 39 -1.20 2.47 -2.69
C MET A 39 -0.35 2.09 -1.48
N VAL A 40 -0.10 0.80 -1.31
CA VAL A 40 0.88 0.25 -0.36
C VAL A 40 2.06 -0.25 -1.17
N PHE A 41 3.25 0.25 -0.86
CA PHE A 41 4.50 -0.23 -1.44
C PHE A 41 5.25 -1.08 -0.43
N VAL A 42 5.88 -2.14 -0.94
CA VAL A 42 6.82 -2.99 -0.19
C VAL A 42 8.18 -2.97 -0.90
N PRO A 43 9.30 -3.16 -0.19
CA PRO A 43 10.61 -3.10 -0.81
C PRO A 43 10.84 -4.23 -1.83
N SER A 44 11.31 -3.88 -3.02
CA SER A 44 11.93 -4.84 -3.94
C SER A 44 13.45 -4.83 -3.76
N ALA A 45 14.08 -6.01 -3.78
CA ALA A 45 15.53 -6.15 -3.65
C ALA A 45 16.26 -5.31 -4.70
N GLU A 46 17.16 -4.43 -4.24
CA GLU A 46 17.90 -3.46 -5.07
C GLU A 46 17.02 -2.54 -5.94
N GLY A 47 15.71 -2.46 -5.67
CA GLY A 47 14.77 -1.73 -6.52
C GLY A 47 14.60 -2.32 -7.92
N ALA A 48 15.00 -3.59 -8.13
CA ALA A 48 14.85 -4.25 -9.43
C ALA A 48 13.36 -4.46 -9.75
N SER A 49 12.95 -4.10 -10.97
CA SER A 49 11.63 -4.38 -11.51
C SER A 49 11.71 -4.65 -13.02
N HIS A 50 10.69 -5.30 -13.61
CA HIS A 50 10.66 -5.72 -15.01
C HIS A 50 11.89 -6.56 -15.41
N SER A 51 12.36 -7.38 -14.48
CA SER A 51 13.61 -8.11 -14.59
C SER A 51 13.50 -9.47 -13.90
N ARG A 52 14.27 -10.46 -14.35
CA ARG A 52 14.36 -11.77 -13.67
C ARG A 52 14.93 -11.68 -12.26
N ARG A 53 15.57 -10.56 -11.91
CA ARG A 53 16.11 -10.26 -10.59
C ARG A 53 15.08 -9.63 -9.64
N GLU A 54 13.90 -9.29 -10.15
CA GLU A 54 12.81 -8.74 -9.33
C GLU A 54 12.43 -9.73 -8.23
N PHE A 55 12.52 -9.27 -6.99
CA PHE A 55 12.26 -10.10 -5.82
C PHE A 55 11.85 -9.23 -4.63
N THR A 56 10.82 -9.66 -3.93
CA THR A 56 10.36 -9.09 -2.67
C THR A 56 10.39 -10.19 -1.62
N ARG A 57 10.91 -9.89 -0.42
CA ARG A 57 10.97 -10.89 0.65
C ARG A 57 9.55 -11.23 1.11
N TRP A 58 9.35 -12.48 1.52
CA TRP A 58 8.04 -12.93 2.00
C TRP A 58 7.51 -12.10 3.18
N ASP A 59 8.36 -11.74 4.14
CA ASP A 59 7.96 -10.92 5.28
C ASP A 59 7.48 -9.53 4.85
N ASP A 60 8.10 -8.94 3.82
CA ASP A 60 7.70 -7.66 3.25
C ASP A 60 6.35 -7.79 2.52
N CYS A 61 6.16 -8.86 1.74
CA CYS A 61 4.88 -9.17 1.09
C CYS A 61 3.75 -9.33 2.11
N VAL A 62 3.98 -10.09 3.18
CA VAL A 62 3.00 -10.31 4.26
C VAL A 62 2.66 -8.99 4.95
N SER A 63 3.67 -8.19 5.29
CA SER A 63 3.47 -6.87 5.90
C SER A 63 2.62 -5.95 5.01
N GLY A 64 2.91 -5.92 3.69
CA GLY A 64 2.11 -5.14 2.74
C GLY A 64 0.67 -5.63 2.60
N ALA A 65 0.47 -6.95 2.56
CA ALA A 65 -0.86 -7.56 2.50
C ALA A 65 -1.68 -7.28 3.77
N ASP A 66 -1.06 -7.35 4.95
CA ASP A 66 -1.72 -7.03 6.23
C ASP A 66 -2.16 -5.58 6.30
N VAL A 67 -1.32 -4.64 5.84
CA VAL A 67 -1.69 -3.22 5.75
C VAL A 67 -2.88 -3.04 4.80
N LEU A 68 -2.83 -3.66 3.61
CA LEU A 68 -3.91 -3.57 2.63
C LEU A 68 -5.24 -4.11 3.19
N LEU A 69 -5.23 -5.31 3.77
CA LEU A 69 -6.41 -5.95 4.34
C LEU A 69 -7.03 -5.09 5.46
N GLN A 70 -6.21 -4.70 6.44
CA GLN A 70 -6.73 -3.98 7.61
C GLN A 70 -7.18 -2.57 7.26
N ALA A 71 -6.51 -1.89 6.34
CA ALA A 71 -6.95 -0.58 5.89
C ALA A 71 -8.25 -0.66 5.09
N ALA A 72 -8.39 -1.66 4.21
CA ALA A 72 -9.63 -1.90 3.47
C ALA A 72 -10.81 -2.15 4.41
N LEU A 73 -10.62 -2.99 5.45
CA LEU A 73 -11.65 -3.22 6.48
C LEU A 73 -12.02 -1.94 7.24
N ARG A 74 -11.02 -1.14 7.65
CA ARG A 74 -11.25 0.15 8.32
C ARG A 74 -12.05 1.11 7.45
N MET A 75 -11.76 1.16 6.15
CA MET A 75 -12.47 2.02 5.20
C MET A 75 -13.89 1.52 4.93
N ALA A 76 -14.08 0.21 4.77
CA ALA A 76 -15.38 -0.39 4.53
C ALA A 76 -16.35 -0.17 5.71
N ILE A 77 -15.89 -0.36 6.95
CA ILE A 77 -16.71 -0.18 8.16
C ILE A 77 -17.16 1.28 8.31
N ARG A 78 -16.33 2.25 7.90
CA ARG A 78 -16.65 3.68 7.99
C ARG A 78 -17.69 4.16 6.97
N VAL A 79 -17.93 3.40 5.90
CA VAL A 79 -18.91 3.72 4.85
C VAL A 79 -20.29 3.14 5.20
N ALA A 80 -20.37 2.19 6.14
CA ALA A 80 -21.60 1.48 6.50
C ALA A 80 -22.41 2.15 7.63
N THR A 81 -22.04 3.36 8.06
CA THR A 81 -22.72 4.17 9.09
C THR A 81 -23.02 5.55 8.56
#